data_AF-A0A2A3D8D3-F1
#
_entry.id   AF-A0A2A3D8D3-F1
#
_cell.length_a   1.000
_cell.length_b   1.000
_cell.length_c   1.000
_cell.angle_alpha   90.00
_cell.angle_beta   90.00
_cell.angle_gamma   90.00
#
_symmetry.space_group_name_H-M   'P 1'
#
loop_
_entity.id
_entity.type
_entity.pdbx_description
1 polymer ?
#
loop_
_entity_poly.entity_id
_entity_poly.type
_entity_poly.pdbx_seq_one_letter_code
_entity_poly.pdbx_strand_id
1 'polypeptide(L)' 'MDADRIVALVTAAGIELTDRRRNAKGDGWSLSFSNGATVEVGDEGSACVAGKGSKAVARLLDMPPTPRGS' A
#
# COMPACT_ATOMS: atom_id res chain seq x y z
N MET A 1 1.85 -10.02 3.50
CA MET A 1 2.42 -8.74 3.97
C MET A 1 1.38 -8.08 4.85
N ASP A 2 1.72 -7.64 6.06
CA ASP A 2 0.74 -7.14 7.02
C ASP A 2 0.60 -5.62 6.94
N ALA A 3 -0.61 -5.11 7.18
CA ALA A 3 -0.91 -3.67 7.11
C ALA A 3 0.03 -2.85 8.02
N ASP A 4 0.28 -3.31 9.25
CA ASP A 4 1.16 -2.61 10.20
C ASP A 4 2.62 -2.55 9.73
N ARG A 5 3.10 -3.61 9.06
CA ARG A 5 4.45 -3.61 8.47
C ARG A 5 4.56 -2.61 7.31
N ILE A 6 3.54 -2.53 6.47
CA ILE A 6 3.50 -1.56 5.36
C ILE A 6 3.48 -0.13 5.89
N VAL A 7 2.63 0.15 6.88
CA VAL A 7 2.59 1.47 7.54
C VAL A 7 3.95 1.82 8.12
N ALA A 8 4.59 0.92 8.86
CA ALA A 8 5.91 1.18 9.46
C ALA A 8 6.98 1.51 8.41
N LEU A 9 7.07 0.75 7.31
CA LEU A 9 8.06 1.00 6.26
C LEU A 9 7.82 2.32 5.52
N VAL A 10 6.57 2.61 5.17
CA VAL A 10 6.22 3.81 4.39
C VAL A 10 6.37 5.08 5.25
N THR A 11 5.97 5.02 6.52
CA THR A 11 6.15 6.13 7.47
C THR A 11 7.61 6.35 7.85
N ALA A 12 8.43 5.30 7.96
CA ALA A 12 9.88 5.44 8.14
C ALA A 12 10.56 6.16 6.98
N ALA A 13 9.98 6.10 5.77
CA ALA A 13 10.43 6.86 4.61
C ALA A 13 9.89 8.31 4.56
N GLY A 14 9.23 8.78 5.61
CA GLY A 14 8.67 10.13 5.71
C GLY A 14 7.35 10.32 4.97
N ILE A 15 6.66 9.24 4.58
CA ILE A 15 5.34 9.30 3.94
C ILE A 15 4.28 8.93 4.98
N GLU A 16 3.51 9.93 5.39
CA GLU A 16 2.51 9.79 6.45
C GLU A 16 1.29 8.96 6.00
N LEU A 17 0.78 8.12 6.90
CA LEU A 17 -0.51 7.46 6.77
C LEU A 17 -1.62 8.49 7.04
N THR A 18 -2.52 8.69 6.08
CA THR A 18 -3.64 9.63 6.19
C THR A 18 -4.97 8.94 6.45
N ASP A 19 -5.12 7.67 6.06
CA ASP A 19 -6.31 6.87 6.34
C ASP A 19 -5.96 5.38 6.44
N ARG A 20 -6.63 4.68 7.37
CA ARG A 20 -6.60 3.22 7.50
C ARG A 20 -8.01 2.74 7.79
N ARG A 21 -8.53 1.89 6.91
CA ARG A 21 -9.87 1.30 7.08
C ARG A 21 -9.93 -0.11 6.53
N ARG A 22 -10.93 -0.89 6.96
CA ARG A 22 -11.25 -2.15 6.30
C ARG A 22 -11.64 -1.88 4.86
N ASN A 23 -11.14 -2.71 3.94
CA ASN A 23 -11.53 -2.62 2.54
C ASN A 23 -13.02 -2.97 2.36
N ALA A 24 -13.60 -2.64 1.21
CA ALA A 24 -15.03 -2.85 0.95
C ALA A 24 -15.46 -4.32 1.00
N LYS A 25 -14.53 -5.25 0.77
CA LYS A 25 -14.77 -6.70 0.84
C LYS A 25 -14.75 -7.23 2.26
N GLY A 26 -14.22 -6.47 3.21
CA GLY A 26 -14.06 -6.91 4.59
C GLY A 26 -13.02 -8.02 4.74
N ASP A 27 -12.14 -8.23 3.76
CA ASP A 27 -11.11 -9.28 3.75
C ASP A 27 -9.68 -8.69 3.83
N GLY A 28 -9.57 -7.43 4.26
CA GLY A 28 -8.30 -6.74 4.32
C GLY A 28 -8.42 -5.26 4.69
N TRP A 29 -7.38 -4.51 4.34
CA TRP A 29 -7.21 -3.10 4.67
C TRP A 29 -6.92 -2.25 3.44
N SER A 30 -7.54 -1.07 3.40
CA SER A 30 -7.17 0.02 2.50
C SER A 30 -6.37 1.06 3.30
N LEU A 31 -5.17 1.39 2.84
CA LEU A 31 -4.26 2.35 3.46
C LEU A 31 -4.03 3.52 2.51
N SER A 32 -4.26 4.75 2.95
CA SER A 32 -3.98 5.96 2.15
C SER A 32 -2.82 6.74 2.74
N PHE A 33 -1.98 7.29 1.88
CA PHE A 33 -0.76 8.00 2.27
C PHE A 33 -0.75 9.44 1.75
N SER A 34 -0.02 10.32 2.44
CA SER A 34 0.04 11.76 2.15
C SER A 34 0.63 12.09 0.78
N ASN A 35 1.42 11.18 0.19
CA ASN A 35 1.94 11.30 -1.17
C ASN A 35 0.91 10.92 -2.26
N GLY A 36 -0.33 10.60 -1.87
CA GLY A 36 -1.41 10.19 -2.77
C GLY A 36 -1.31 8.74 -3.26
N ALA A 37 -0.54 7.88 -2.58
CA ALA A 37 -0.59 6.44 -2.77
C ALA A 37 -1.72 5.81 -1.94
N THR A 38 -2.28 4.73 -2.49
CA THR A 38 -3.18 3.82 -1.76
C THR A 38 -2.61 2.42 -1.85
N VAL A 39 -2.62 1.69 -0.73
CA VAL A 39 -2.24 0.28 -0.67
C VAL A 39 -3.45 -0.52 -0.21
N GLU A 40 -3.85 -1.51 -1.00
CA GLU A 40 -4.79 -2.54 -0.55
C GLU A 40 -3.98 -3.74 -0.06
N VAL A 41 -4.36 -4.29 1.08
CA VAL A 41 -3.71 -5.43 1.73
C VAL A 41 -4.77 -6.47 2.04
N GLY A 42 -4.68 -7.66 1.45
CA GLY A 42 -5.56 -8.79 1.80
C GLY A 42 -5.10 -9.47 3.09
N ASP A 43 -6.05 -10.03 3.85
CA ASP A 43 -5.79 -10.81 5.06
C ASP A 43 -5.00 -12.10 4.73
N GLU A 44 -5.05 -12.58 3.48
CA GLU A 44 -4.19 -13.64 2.95
C GLU A 44 -2.74 -13.19 2.67
N GLY A 45 -2.44 -11.92 2.92
CA GLY A 45 -1.11 -11.34 2.79
C GLY A 45 -0.77 -10.82 1.39
N SER A 46 -1.74 -10.77 0.47
CA SER A 46 -1.60 -10.08 -0.81
C SER A 46 -1.53 -8.56 -0.60
N ALA A 47 -0.88 -7.84 -1.52
CA ALA A 47 -0.89 -6.38 -1.49
C ALA A 47 -0.77 -5.79 -2.89
N CYS A 48 -1.47 -4.68 -3.14
CA CYS A 48 -1.34 -3.91 -4.37
C CYS A 48 -1.29 -2.41 -4.08
N VAL A 49 -0.59 -1.66 -4.93
CA VAL A 49 -0.37 -0.22 -4.75
C VAL A 49 -0.92 0.53 -5.95
N ALA A 50 -1.67 1.60 -5.69
CA ALA A 50 -2.27 2.47 -6.69
C ALA A 50 -2.11 3.96 -6.32
N GLY A 51 -2.55 4.85 -7.21
CA GLY A 51 -2.50 6.29 -6.99
C GLY A 51 -1.18 6.96 -7.40
N LYS A 52 -1.08 8.27 -7.13
CA LYS A 52 0.01 9.15 -7.61
C LYS A 52 1.36 8.77 -7.00
N GLY A 53 1.38 8.40 -5.72
CA GLY A 53 2.59 7.99 -4.99
C GLY A 53 2.97 6.52 -5.15
N SER A 54 2.24 5.76 -5.97
CA SER A 54 2.34 4.30 -6.04
C SER A 54 3.75 3.79 -6.33
N LYS A 55 4.47 4.43 -7.26
CA LYS A 55 5.84 4.01 -7.62
C LYS A 55 6.83 4.15 -6.48
N ALA A 56 6.68 5.18 -5.64
CA ALA A 56 7.54 5.37 -4.47
C ALA A 56 7.25 4.30 -3.42
N VAL A 57 5.97 4.07 -3.12
CA VAL A 57 5.54 3.05 -2.14
C VAL A 57 5.89 1.64 -2.62
N ALA A 58 5.63 1.28 -3.88
CA ALA A 58 5.98 -0.04 -4.42
C ALA A 58 7.48 -0.33 -4.34
N ARG A 59 8.35 0.68 -4.52
CA ARG A 59 9.80 0.53 -4.31
C ARG A 59 10.18 0.31 -2.85
N LEU A 60 9.56 1.02 -1.91
CA LEU A 60 9.80 0.83 -0.48
C LEU A 60 9.36 -0.55 0.02
N LEU A 61 8.35 -1.12 -0.63
CA LEU A 61 7.81 -2.44 -0.31
C LEU A 61 8.46 -3.57 -1.11
N ASP A 62 9.50 -3.28 -1.91
CA ASP A 62 10.18 -4.21 -2.81
C ASP A 62 9.21 -5.02 -3.69
N MET A 63 8.10 -4.38 -4.11
CA MET A 63 7.09 -5.04 -4.92
C MET A 63 7.54 -5.17 -6.37
N PRO A 64 7.27 -6.32 -7.02
CA PRO A 64 7.55 -6.47 -8.42
C PRO A 64 6.77 -5.39 -9.20
N PRO A 65 7.39 -4.75 -10.22
CA PRO A 65 6.68 -3.83 -11.08
C PRO A 65 5.52 -4.59 -11.72
N THR A 66 4.31 -4.06 -11.62
CA THR A 66 3.14 -4.61 -12.29
C THR A 66 3.51 -4.80 -13.77
N PRO A 67 3.31 -5.99 -14.37
CA PRO A 67 3.56 -6.16 -15.79
C PRO A 67 2.75 -5.10 -16.53
N ARG A 68 3.42 -4.28 -17.34
CA ARG A 68 2.72 -3.44 -18.31
C ARG A 68 2.07 -4.41 -19.29
N GLY A 69 0.77 -4.65 -19.12
CA GLY A 69 -0.02 -5.37 -20.10
C GLY A 69 0.19 -4.73 -21.47
N SER A 70 0.58 -5.56 -22.43
CA SER A 70 0.64 -5.25 -23.86
C SER A 70 -0.73 -4.93 -24.42
#